data_AF-A0A2E2SUE0-F1
#
_entry.id   AF-A0A2E2SUE0-F1
#
_cell.length_a   1.000
_cell.length_b   1.000
_cell.length_c   1.000
_cell.angle_alpha   90.00
_cell.angle_beta   90.00
_cell.angle_gamma   90.00
#
_symmetry.space_group_name_H-M   'P 1'
#
loop_
_entity.id
_entity.type
_entity.pdbx_description
1 polymer ?
#
loop_
_entity_poly.entity_id
_entity_poly.type
_entity_poly.pdbx_seq_one_letter_code
_entity_poly.pdbx_strand_id
1 'polypeptide(L)'
;MSLKVVGFQSIGVTYEEDYNEMEDWIIIYHQNFKLSNGAYITMKIIENNYGDKMNGDEFKFYYLVEETLNQKSNKSSSWKDNLVSGEEIDVIEDFWPSFCDQYCDELQLKDEGMREGLNEEDIDEMI
;
A
#
# COMPACT_ATOMS: atom_id res chain seq x y z
N MET A 1 0.09 8.84 23.19
CA MET A 1 -0.75 8.88 21.99
C MET A 1 -0.84 7.46 21.47
N SER A 2 -2.01 7.00 21.03
CA SER A 2 -2.12 5.70 20.35
C SER A 2 -1.45 5.78 18.97
N LEU A 3 -0.87 4.68 18.53
CA LEU A 3 -0.34 4.57 17.17
C LEU A 3 -1.52 4.66 16.19
N LYS A 4 -1.40 5.50 15.15
CA LYS A 4 -2.40 5.65 14.08
C LYS A 4 -1.73 6.02 12.76
N VAL A 5 -2.42 5.80 11.65
CA VAL A 5 -2.04 6.33 10.33
C VAL A 5 -2.29 7.85 10.31
N VAL A 6 -1.30 8.61 9.84
CA VAL A 6 -1.33 10.09 9.74
C VAL A 6 -0.88 10.60 8.37
N GLY A 7 -0.69 9.69 7.43
CA GLY A 7 -0.38 10.04 6.05
C GLY A 7 -0.43 8.79 5.19
N PHE A 8 -0.88 8.98 3.95
CA PHE A 8 -1.06 7.92 2.98
C PHE A 8 -0.53 8.37 1.63
N GLN A 9 0.13 7.49 0.90
CA GLN A 9 0.46 7.76 -0.48
C GLN A 9 0.44 6.49 -1.31
N SER A 10 -0.30 6.53 -2.41
CA SER A 10 -0.28 5.47 -3.40
C SER A 10 0.84 5.63 -4.41
N ILE A 11 1.45 4.51 -4.77
CA ILE A 11 2.41 4.42 -5.88
C ILE A 11 1.73 3.83 -7.13
N GLY A 12 0.50 3.32 -6.98
CA GLY A 12 -0.23 2.62 -8.03
C GLY A 12 0.43 1.29 -8.41
N VAL A 13 0.03 0.76 -9.57
CA VAL A 13 0.61 -0.46 -10.15
C VAL A 13 2.04 -0.22 -10.58
N THR A 14 2.93 -1.09 -10.12
CA THR A 14 4.38 -1.06 -10.40
C THR A 14 4.85 -2.23 -11.24
N TYR A 15 4.03 -3.29 -11.33
CA TYR A 15 4.22 -4.42 -12.21
C TYR A 15 2.85 -5.03 -12.51
N GLU A 16 2.58 -5.26 -13.77
CA GLU A 16 1.39 -5.95 -14.26
C GLU A 16 1.85 -6.82 -15.43
N GLU A 17 1.51 -8.12 -15.37
CA GLU A 17 1.62 -8.98 -16.55
C GLU A 17 0.44 -8.71 -17.48
N ASP A 18 0.66 -8.79 -18.80
CA ASP A 18 -0.38 -8.56 -19.81
C ASP A 18 -1.62 -9.38 -19.46
N TYR A 19 -2.70 -8.71 -19.04
CA TYR A 19 -3.90 -9.36 -18.55
C TYR A 19 -4.52 -10.25 -19.64
N ASN A 20 -4.58 -11.55 -19.36
CA ASN A 20 -5.23 -12.52 -20.21
C ASN A 20 -6.12 -13.41 -19.32
N GLU A 21 -7.44 -13.29 -19.45
CA GLU A 21 -8.44 -14.01 -18.64
C GLU A 21 -8.27 -15.55 -18.66
N MET A 22 -7.55 -16.08 -19.65
CA MET A 22 -7.30 -17.51 -19.83
C MET A 22 -5.92 -17.95 -19.31
N GLU A 23 -5.06 -17.03 -18.88
CA GLU A 23 -3.71 -17.30 -18.41
C GLU A 23 -3.53 -16.79 -16.98
N ASP A 24 -2.44 -17.24 -16.37
CA ASP A 24 -2.09 -16.74 -15.07
C ASP A 24 -1.65 -15.27 -15.17
N TRP A 25 -2.06 -14.45 -14.21
CA TRP A 25 -1.70 -13.05 -14.11
C TRP A 25 -1.25 -12.69 -12.71
N ILE A 26 -0.46 -11.62 -12.64
CA ILE A 26 0.01 -11.02 -11.40
C ILE A 26 0.01 -9.49 -11.54
N ILE A 27 -0.53 -8.82 -10.52
CA ILE A 27 -0.50 -7.37 -10.38
C ILE A 27 0.18 -7.05 -9.05
N ILE A 28 1.12 -6.12 -9.09
CA ILE A 28 1.83 -5.63 -7.91
C ILE A 28 1.70 -4.12 -7.83
N TYR A 29 1.10 -3.66 -6.74
CA TYR A 29 0.99 -2.24 -6.42
C TYR A 29 1.42 -1.97 -4.99
N HIS A 30 1.78 -0.73 -4.71
CA HIS A 30 2.35 -0.34 -3.42
C HIS A 30 1.60 0.84 -2.81
N GLN A 31 1.39 0.76 -1.50
CA GLN A 31 0.76 1.79 -0.69
C GLN A 31 1.69 2.17 0.45
N ASN A 32 1.94 3.47 0.64
CA ASN A 32 2.81 3.95 1.69
C ASN A 32 1.99 4.59 2.79
N PHE A 33 2.39 4.33 4.03
CA PHE A 33 1.77 4.83 5.24
C PHE A 33 2.80 5.58 6.06
N LYS A 34 2.39 6.73 6.59
CA LYS A 34 3.07 7.44 7.67
C LYS A 34 2.31 7.18 8.96
N LEU A 35 3.00 6.71 9.98
CA LEU A 35 2.42 6.48 11.30
C LEU A 35 2.73 7.63 12.26
N SER A 36 1.91 7.78 13.30
CA SER A 36 2.05 8.84 14.31
C SER A 36 3.36 8.77 15.12
N ASN A 37 4.04 7.62 15.13
CA ASN A 37 5.38 7.45 15.72
C ASN A 37 6.52 7.94 14.81
N GLY A 38 6.21 8.43 13.60
CA GLY A 38 7.18 8.86 12.60
C GLY A 38 7.71 7.74 11.70
N ALA A 39 7.22 6.50 11.86
CA ALA A 39 7.56 5.40 10.98
C ALA A 39 6.90 5.59 9.60
N TYR A 40 7.64 5.16 8.57
CA TYR A 40 7.18 5.13 7.20
C TYR A 40 7.22 3.68 6.72
N ILE A 41 6.09 3.17 6.26
CA ILE A 41 5.93 1.76 5.90
C ILE A 41 5.32 1.68 4.51
N THR A 42 5.87 0.81 3.67
CA THR A 42 5.25 0.44 2.41
C THR A 42 4.61 -0.93 2.56
N MET A 43 3.34 -1.01 2.18
CA MET A 43 2.59 -2.23 1.98
C MET A 43 2.66 -2.58 0.50
N LYS A 44 3.30 -3.70 0.20
CA LYS A 44 3.30 -4.31 -1.12
C LYS A 44 2.15 -5.29 -1.20
N ILE A 45 1.27 -5.06 -2.17
CA ILE A 45 0.10 -5.89 -2.44
C ILE A 45 0.38 -6.66 -3.73
N ILE A 46 0.21 -7.98 -3.68
CA ILE A 46 0.41 -8.88 -4.81
C ILE A 46 -0.91 -9.60 -5.05
N GLU A 47 -1.60 -9.23 -6.12
CA GLU A 47 -2.84 -9.90 -6.57
C GLU A 47 -2.47 -10.88 -7.68
N ASN A 48 -3.03 -12.08 -7.64
CA ASN A 48 -2.80 -13.10 -8.65
C ASN A 48 -3.93 -14.14 -8.68
N ASN A 49 -4.01 -14.89 -9.78
CA ASN A 49 -4.99 -15.96 -9.99
C ASN A 49 -4.39 -17.39 -10.02
N TYR A 50 -3.12 -17.58 -9.65
CA TYR A 50 -2.48 -18.91 -9.66
C TYR A 50 -3.10 -19.84 -8.59
N GLY A 51 -3.73 -20.94 -9.02
CA GLY A 51 -4.16 -22.05 -8.16
C GLY A 51 -5.64 -22.04 -7.74
N ASP A 52 -6.17 -23.22 -7.37
CA ASP A 52 -7.60 -23.54 -7.14
C ASP A 52 -8.33 -22.72 -6.04
N LYS A 53 -7.68 -21.72 -5.44
CA LYS A 53 -8.27 -20.84 -4.43
C LYS A 53 -8.11 -19.39 -4.84
N MET A 54 -9.21 -18.83 -5.34
CA MET A 54 -9.61 -17.42 -5.29
C MET A 54 -8.54 -16.44 -4.77
N ASN A 55 -8.15 -15.49 -5.62
CA ASN A 55 -7.64 -14.15 -5.29
C ASN A 55 -6.83 -14.08 -4.00
N GLY A 56 -5.61 -14.62 -4.02
CA GLY A 56 -4.71 -14.55 -2.88
C GLY A 56 -3.96 -13.23 -2.88
N ASP A 57 -4.57 -12.19 -2.32
CA ASP A 57 -3.88 -10.92 -2.07
C ASP A 57 -2.79 -11.16 -1.01
N GLU A 58 -1.53 -11.20 -1.44
CA GLU A 58 -0.38 -11.31 -0.52
C GLU A 58 0.06 -9.90 -0.11
N PHE A 59 0.00 -9.60 1.18
CA PHE A 59 0.49 -8.35 1.76
C PHE A 59 1.89 -8.52 2.36
N LYS A 60 2.81 -7.62 2.00
CA LYS A 60 4.15 -7.54 2.59
C LYS A 60 4.45 -6.13 3.07
N PHE A 61 5.03 -6.01 4.26
CA PHE A 61 5.32 -4.72 4.87
C PHE A 61 6.83 -4.50 4.98
N TYR A 62 7.28 -3.30 4.58
CA TYR A 62 8.68 -2.91 4.68
C TYR A 62 8.80 -1.48 5.20
N TYR A 63 9.83 -1.18 5.98
CA TYR A 63 10.11 0.20 6.33
C TYR A 63 10.67 0.96 5.12
N LEU A 64 10.25 2.21 4.99
CA LEU A 64 10.77 3.19 4.04
C LEU A 64 11.71 4.18 4.73
N VAL A 65 12.55 4.82 3.92
CA VAL A 65 13.30 6.02 4.33
C VAL A 65 12.37 7.22 4.20
N GLU A 66 12.37 8.14 5.17
CA GLU A 66 11.51 9.34 5.16
C GLU A 66 11.56 10.12 3.84
N GLU A 67 12.76 10.32 3.31
CA GLU A 67 13.03 11.05 2.07
C GLU A 67 12.32 10.44 0.84
N THR A 68 11.86 9.20 0.95
CA THR A 68 11.24 8.45 -0.15
C THR A 68 9.71 8.49 -0.13
N LEU A 69 9.07 8.88 0.98
CA LEU A 69 7.60 8.93 1.02
C LEU A 69 7.06 9.84 -0.09
N ASN A 70 7.55 11.07 -0.13
CA ASN A 70 7.13 12.09 -1.09
C ASN A 70 7.78 11.94 -2.47
N GLN A 71 8.64 10.94 -2.67
CA GLN A 71 9.26 10.74 -3.97
C GLN A 71 8.28 10.04 -4.89
N LYS A 72 8.08 10.66 -6.05
CA LYS A 72 7.30 10.10 -7.15
C LYS A 72 7.77 8.67 -7.49
N SER A 73 9.04 8.31 -7.36
CA SER A 73 9.52 6.94 -7.61
C SER A 73 9.99 6.24 -6.34
N ASN A 74 9.14 5.39 -5.76
CA ASN A 74 9.60 4.41 -4.77
C ASN A 74 10.09 3.15 -5.47
N LYS A 75 11.40 2.92 -5.38
CA LYS A 75 12.05 1.70 -5.86
C LYS A 75 12.30 0.77 -4.67
N SER A 76 12.23 -0.53 -4.90
CA SER A 76 12.51 -1.56 -3.88
C SER A 76 13.86 -1.36 -3.17
N SER A 77 14.84 -0.73 -3.81
CA SER A 77 16.13 -0.37 -3.21
C SER A 77 16.06 0.63 -2.04
N SER A 78 14.92 1.30 -1.84
CA SER A 78 14.69 2.22 -0.73
C SER A 78 14.10 1.55 0.51
N TRP A 79 13.73 0.27 0.39
CA TRP A 79 13.07 -0.48 1.45
C TRP A 79 14.13 -1.08 2.36
N LYS A 80 13.86 -1.06 3.66
CA LYS A 80 14.71 -1.73 4.63
C LYS A 80 14.13 -3.12 4.89
N ASP A 81 14.97 -4.15 4.78
CA ASP A 81 14.65 -5.54 5.11
C ASP A 81 14.42 -5.78 6.62
N ASN A 82 14.34 -4.72 7.42
CA ASN A 82 13.95 -4.85 8.81
C ASN A 82 12.49 -5.30 8.88
N LEU A 83 12.23 -6.30 9.71
CA LEU A 83 10.87 -6.71 10.05
C LEU A 83 10.14 -5.52 10.66
N VAL A 84 9.11 -5.03 9.96
CA VAL A 84 8.14 -4.09 10.50
C VAL A 84 7.53 -4.70 11.77
N SER A 85 7.36 -3.89 12.82
CA SER A 85 6.86 -4.42 14.08
C SER A 85 5.40 -4.87 13.96
N GLY A 86 4.98 -5.86 14.76
CA GLY A 86 3.61 -6.33 14.76
C GLY A 86 2.59 -5.23 15.07
N GLU A 87 2.89 -4.36 16.04
CA GLU A 87 2.01 -3.23 16.39
C GLU A 87 1.80 -2.25 15.22
N GLU A 88 2.82 -2.02 14.39
CA GLU A 88 2.70 -1.15 13.21
C GLU A 88 1.95 -1.83 12.06
N ILE A 89 2.10 -3.16 11.91
CA ILE A 89 1.33 -3.94 10.94
C ILE A 89 -0.15 -3.94 11.34
N ASP A 90 -0.47 -4.22 12.60
CA ASP A 90 -1.84 -4.26 13.12
C ASP A 90 -2.57 -2.93 12.83
N VAL A 91 -1.91 -1.78 13.02
CA VAL A 91 -2.49 -0.47 12.71
C VAL A 91 -2.81 -0.29 11.22
N ILE A 92 -1.97 -0.81 10.33
CA ILE A 92 -2.21 -0.74 8.89
C ILE A 92 -3.30 -1.72 8.46
N GLU A 93 -3.31 -2.94 9.00
CA GLU A 93 -4.32 -3.96 8.73
C GLU A 93 -5.71 -3.58 9.26
N ASP A 94 -5.78 -2.85 10.38
CA ASP A 94 -7.04 -2.29 10.89
C ASP A 94 -7.55 -1.13 10.02
N PHE A 95 -6.65 -0.31 9.47
CA PHE A 95 -6.98 0.86 8.66
C PHE A 95 -7.37 0.48 7.22
N TRP A 96 -6.57 -0.36 6.56
CA TRP A 96 -6.60 -0.56 5.11
C TRP A 96 -7.93 -1.08 4.55
N PRO A 97 -8.60 -2.09 5.14
CA PRO A 97 -9.84 -2.63 4.57
C PRO A 97 -10.94 -1.58 4.48
N SER A 98 -11.15 -0.80 5.54
CA SER A 98 -12.19 0.23 5.58
C SER A 98 -11.88 1.38 4.62
N PHE A 99 -10.61 1.79 4.54
CA PHE A 99 -10.17 2.82 3.60
C PHE A 99 -10.30 2.36 2.15
N CYS A 100 -9.88 1.13 1.85
CA CYS A 100 -9.91 0.62 0.48
C CYS A 100 -11.34 0.41 -0.04
N ASP A 101 -12.23 -0.16 0.77
CA ASP A 101 -13.64 -0.36 0.39
C ASP A 101 -14.34 0.96 0.02
N GLN A 102 -13.93 2.07 0.61
CA GLN A 102 -14.55 3.38 0.38
C GLN A 102 -13.86 4.17 -0.74
N TYR A 103 -12.54 4.09 -0.84
CA TYR A 103 -11.75 5.05 -1.62
C TYR A 103 -10.83 4.42 -2.66
N CYS A 104 -10.62 3.10 -2.69
CA CYS A 104 -9.71 2.48 -3.68
C CYS A 104 -10.15 2.76 -5.12
N ASP A 105 -11.46 2.68 -5.40
CA ASP A 105 -12.02 2.93 -6.74
C ASP A 105 -12.08 4.42 -7.06
N GLU A 106 -12.49 5.26 -6.10
CA GLU A 106 -12.57 6.72 -6.27
C GLU A 106 -11.19 7.32 -6.55
N LEU A 107 -10.22 6.92 -5.73
CA LEU A 107 -8.83 7.33 -5.87
C LEU A 107 -8.10 6.47 -6.90
N GLN A 108 -8.78 5.65 -7.70
CA GLN A 108 -8.16 4.88 -8.79
C GLN A 108 -6.82 4.22 -8.43
N LEU A 109 -6.70 3.66 -7.21
CA LEU A 109 -5.40 3.29 -6.63
C LEU A 109 -4.71 2.13 -7.37
N LYS A 110 -5.44 1.48 -8.28
CA LYS A 110 -4.99 0.41 -9.16
C LYS A 110 -4.68 0.87 -10.59
N ASP A 111 -4.80 2.16 -10.90
CA ASP A 111 -4.42 2.69 -12.21
C ASP A 111 -2.89 2.77 -12.35
N GLU A 112 -2.38 2.40 -13.52
CA GLU A 112 -0.94 2.50 -13.82
C GLU A 112 -0.45 3.95 -13.70
N GLY A 113 0.56 4.17 -12.85
CA GLY A 113 1.15 5.48 -12.65
C GLY A 113 0.32 6.45 -11.82
N MET A 114 -0.79 6.00 -11.23
CA MET A 114 -1.61 6.77 -10.29
C MET A 114 -0.85 7.03 -8.99
N ARG A 115 -0.90 8.29 -8.53
CA ARG A 115 -0.14 8.75 -7.36
C ARG A 115 -0.94 9.81 -6.61
N GLU A 116 -1.69 9.36 -5.62
CA GLU A 116 -2.41 10.23 -4.69
C GLU A 116 -1.79 10.17 -3.30
N GLY A 117 -1.68 11.34 -2.68
CA GLY A 117 -1.14 11.50 -1.34
C GLY A 117 -2.15 12.22 -0.47
N LEU A 118 -2.48 11.64 0.66
CA LEU A 118 -3.38 12.20 1.67
C LEU A 118 -2.56 12.55 2.91
N ASN A 119 -2.78 13.74 3.44
CA ASN A 119 -2.19 14.20 4.68
C ASN A 119 -3.09 13.85 5.89
N GLU A 120 -2.65 14.16 7.11
CA GLU A 120 -3.40 13.81 8.33
C GLU A 120 -4.80 14.46 8.37
N GLU A 121 -4.95 15.69 7.90
CA GLU A 121 -6.25 16.38 7.85
C GLU A 121 -7.19 15.69 6.85
N ASP A 122 -6.70 15.32 5.67
CA ASP A 122 -7.48 14.60 4.66
C ASP A 122 -7.95 13.23 5.21
N ILE A 123 -7.06 12.52 5.91
CA ILE A 123 -7.36 11.22 6.51
C ILE A 123 -8.38 11.36 7.64
N ASP A 124 -8.21 12.33 8.54
CA ASP A 124 -9.14 12.56 9.66
C ASP A 124 -10.53 13.03 9.17
N GLU A 125 -10.67 13.59 7.95
CA GLU A 125 -11.97 13.90 7.33
C GLU A 125 -12.64 12.67 6.70
N MET A 126 -11.86 11.63 6.37
CA MET A 126 -12.31 10.43 5.65
C MET A 126 -12.69 9.25 6.57
N ILE A 127 -12.34 9.30 7.87
CA ILE A 127 -12.61 8.26 8.89
C ILE A 127 -13.56 8.80 9.98
#